data_AF-N9K6R2-F1
#
_entry.id   AF-N9K6R2-F1
#
_cell.length_a   1.000
_cell.length_b   1.000
_cell.length_c   1.000
_cell.angle_alpha   90.00
_cell.angle_beta   90.00
_cell.angle_gamma   90.00
#
_symmetry.space_group_name_H-M   'P 1'
#
loop_
_entity.id
_entity.type
_entity.pdbx_description
1 polymer ?
#
loop_
_entity_poly.entity_id
_entity_poly.type
_entity_poly.pdbx_seq_one_letter_code
_entity_poly.pdbx_strand_id
1 'polypeptide(L)'
;MRKSYTIRARIRDAVIAMQDLLKKRVKEAEVDLKRVPEWIKLTQQEQTELLGNLERLIVDVNPDLAGLKIMLNKDYELQTQVQALKHRIERLGQQRIKEELESIHAEVLSGEAPEIKQPIARSIQARTKITTIDDLDTLIAQLQQLRGELKYAHAFAVNLELQEE
;
A
#
# COMPACT_ATOMS: atom_id res chain seq x y z
N MET A 1 -33.78 28.63 26.04
CA MET A 1 -32.49 28.99 25.40
C MET A 1 -31.31 28.03 25.68
N ARG A 2 -31.15 27.42 26.88
CA ARG A 2 -30.00 26.51 27.18
C ARG A 2 -29.84 25.28 26.26
N LYS A 3 -30.93 24.59 25.90
CA LYS A 3 -30.87 23.37 25.06
C LYS A 3 -30.27 23.61 23.66
N SER A 4 -30.49 24.78 23.06
CA SER A 4 -30.00 25.12 21.72
C SER A 4 -28.48 25.37 21.70
N TYR A 5 -27.92 25.87 22.80
CA TYR A 5 -26.47 26.04 22.96
C TYR A 5 -25.76 24.69 23.08
N THR A 6 -26.33 23.75 23.84
CA THR A 6 -25.78 22.40 24.00
C THR A 6 -25.73 21.63 22.68
N ILE A 7 -26.76 21.74 21.84
CA ILE A 7 -26.77 21.07 20.53
C ILE A 7 -25.71 21.66 19.60
N ARG A 8 -25.60 22.99 19.52
CA ARG A 8 -24.58 23.65 18.69
C ARG A 8 -23.15 23.30 19.12
N ALA A 9 -22.89 23.24 20.43
CA ALA A 9 -21.58 22.83 20.93
C ALA A 9 -21.25 21.39 20.52
N ARG A 10 -22.19 20.46 20.69
CA ARG A 10 -22.00 19.06 20.27
C ARG A 10 -21.78 18.90 18.76
N ILE A 11 -22.49 19.68 17.94
CA ILE A 11 -22.28 19.67 16.48
C ILE A 11 -20.86 20.14 16.17
N ARG A 12 -20.42 21.24 16.78
CA ARG A 12 -19.06 21.76 16.60
C ARG A 12 -18.01 20.71 16.95
N ASP A 13 -18.12 20.11 18.13
CA ASP A 13 -17.16 19.12 18.62
C ASP A 13 -17.13 17.88 17.71
N ALA A 14 -18.30 17.44 17.23
CA ALA A 14 -18.40 16.32 16.29
C ALA A 14 -17.73 16.63 14.94
N VAL A 15 -17.92 17.84 14.39
CA VAL A 15 -17.28 18.22 13.12
C VAL A 15 -15.77 18.24 13.25
N ILE A 16 -15.25 18.83 14.33
CA ILE A 16 -13.80 18.86 14.60
C ILE A 16 -13.25 17.43 14.71
N ALA A 17 -13.91 16.58 15.51
CA ALA A 17 -13.50 15.18 15.66
C ALA A 17 -13.55 14.40 14.32
N MET A 18 -14.54 14.65 13.46
CA MET A 18 -14.63 14.02 12.14
C MET A 18 -13.54 14.51 11.19
N GLN A 19 -13.16 15.79 11.23
CA GLN A 19 -12.04 16.31 10.44
C GLN A 19 -10.71 15.63 10.82
N ASP A 20 -10.45 15.49 12.13
CA ASP A 20 -9.24 14.83 12.63
C ASP A 20 -9.24 13.34 12.28
N LEU A 21 -10.39 12.68 12.43
CA LEU A 21 -10.55 11.28 12.05
C LEU A 21 -10.33 11.07 10.55
N LEU A 22 -10.88 11.95 9.70
CA LEU A 22 -10.69 11.87 8.25
C LEU A 22 -9.22 12.00 7.87
N LYS A 23 -8.49 12.97 8.46
CA LYS A 23 -7.05 13.15 8.25
C LYS A 23 -6.28 11.89 8.62
N LYS A 24 -6.60 11.29 9.77
CA LYS A 24 -5.98 10.03 10.22
C LYS A 24 -6.26 8.88 9.26
N ARG A 25 -7.52 8.67 8.87
CA ARG A 25 -7.92 7.58 7.97
C ARG A 25 -7.34 7.73 6.56
N VAL A 26 -7.19 8.96 6.06
CA VAL A 26 -6.49 9.22 4.79
C VAL A 26 -5.04 8.73 4.87
N LYS A 27 -4.32 9.07 5.95
CA LYS A 27 -2.93 8.62 6.14
C LYS A 27 -2.81 7.11 6.33
N GLU A 28 -3.73 6.48 7.06
CA GLU A 28 -3.79 5.01 7.16
C GLU A 28 -4.06 4.37 5.80
N ALA A 29 -4.98 4.93 5.00
CA ALA A 29 -5.26 4.44 3.66
C ALA A 29 -4.06 4.57 2.72
N GLU A 30 -3.29 5.67 2.78
CA GLU A 30 -2.05 5.81 2.00
C GLU A 30 -1.03 4.70 2.34
N VAL A 31 -0.89 4.35 3.63
CA VAL A 31 -0.03 3.25 4.07
C VAL A 31 -0.55 1.91 3.54
N ASP A 32 -1.86 1.68 3.61
CA ASP A 32 -2.49 0.46 3.11
C ASP A 32 -2.36 0.30 1.60
N LEU A 33 -2.46 1.38 0.82
CA LEU A 33 -2.25 1.34 -0.63
C LEU A 33 -0.79 0.96 -0.97
N LYS A 34 0.19 1.47 -0.22
CA LYS A 34 1.62 1.13 -0.40
C LYS A 34 1.95 -0.33 -0.08
N ARG A 35 1.07 -1.02 0.67
CA ARG A 35 1.21 -2.45 0.99
C ARG A 35 0.68 -3.38 -0.09
N VAL A 36 -0.08 -2.86 -1.07
CA VAL A 36 -0.55 -3.65 -2.21
C VAL A 36 0.67 -4.17 -2.98
N PRO A 37 0.77 -5.48 -3.28
CA PRO A 37 1.96 -6.05 -3.94
C PRO A 37 2.33 -5.37 -5.25
N GLU A 38 1.31 -5.02 -6.05
CA GLU A 38 1.41 -4.37 -7.35
C GLU A 38 1.84 -2.90 -7.27
N TRP A 39 1.78 -2.26 -6.09
CA TRP A 39 2.19 -0.86 -5.88
C TRP A 39 3.55 -0.56 -6.50
N ILE A 40 4.45 -1.53 -6.40
CA ILE A 40 5.83 -1.36 -6.78
C ILE A 40 6.10 -1.50 -8.29
N LYS A 41 5.09 -1.90 -9.05
CA LYS A 41 5.08 -1.86 -10.51
C LYS A 41 4.64 -0.50 -11.04
N LEU A 42 4.07 0.38 -10.21
CA LEU A 42 3.68 1.73 -10.61
C LEU A 42 4.89 2.66 -10.73
N THR A 43 4.80 3.65 -11.62
CA THR A 43 5.78 4.72 -11.76
C THR A 43 5.63 5.74 -10.63
N GLN A 44 6.67 6.55 -10.40
CA GLN A 44 6.62 7.61 -9.38
C GLN A 44 5.51 8.64 -9.64
N GLN A 45 5.22 8.94 -10.90
CA GLN A 45 4.14 9.84 -11.28
C GLN A 45 2.77 9.24 -10.90
N GLU A 46 2.54 7.96 -11.23
CA GLU A 46 1.29 7.27 -10.88
C GLU A 46 1.11 7.16 -9.35
N GLN A 47 2.18 6.82 -8.63
CA GLN A 47 2.14 6.78 -7.17
C GLN A 47 1.77 8.15 -6.58
N THR A 48 2.39 9.23 -7.07
CA THR A 48 2.10 10.60 -6.63
C THR A 48 0.66 11.00 -6.95
N GLU A 49 0.16 10.68 -8.15
CA GLU A 49 -1.22 10.96 -8.54
C GLU A 49 -2.24 10.23 -7.65
N LEU A 50 -2.02 8.94 -7.38
CA LEU A 50 -2.93 8.14 -6.56
C LEU A 50 -3.00 8.63 -5.12
N LEU A 51 -1.85 8.93 -4.50
CA LEU A 51 -1.82 9.47 -3.12
C LEU A 51 -2.40 10.89 -3.08
N GLY A 52 -2.10 11.73 -4.07
CA GLY A 52 -2.68 13.07 -4.18
C GLY A 52 -4.20 13.06 -4.31
N ASN A 53 -4.78 12.03 -4.94
CA ASN A 53 -6.25 11.89 -4.97
C ASN A 53 -6.85 11.66 -3.58
N LEU A 54 -6.18 10.89 -2.71
CA LEU A 54 -6.60 10.72 -1.32
C LEU A 54 -6.44 12.00 -0.51
N GLU A 55 -5.34 12.73 -0.67
CA GLU A 55 -5.08 13.96 0.07
C GLU A 55 -6.12 15.05 -0.22
N ARG A 56 -6.67 15.09 -1.46
CA ARG A 56 -7.76 16.01 -1.83
C ARG A 56 -9.09 15.76 -1.10
N LEU A 57 -9.24 14.61 -0.42
CA LEU A 57 -10.40 14.37 0.43
C LEU A 57 -10.35 15.16 1.74
N ILE A 58 -9.16 15.57 2.17
CA ILE A 58 -9.00 16.39 3.37
C ILE A 58 -9.52 17.79 3.06
N VAL A 59 -10.58 18.17 3.76
CA VAL A 59 -11.21 19.48 3.65
C VAL A 59 -11.38 20.08 5.04
N ASP A 60 -11.18 21.39 5.14
CA ASP A 60 -11.56 22.14 6.33
C ASP A 60 -12.97 22.70 6.13
N VAL A 61 -13.86 22.40 7.07
CA VAL A 61 -15.26 22.79 7.02
C VAL A 61 -15.61 23.64 8.24
N ASN A 62 -16.65 24.47 8.09
CA ASN A 62 -17.18 25.18 9.25
C ASN A 62 -17.77 24.19 10.26
N PRO A 63 -17.56 24.37 11.57
CA PRO A 63 -18.00 23.41 12.57
C PRO A 63 -19.46 23.64 12.95
N ASP A 64 -20.33 23.43 11.96
CA ASP A 64 -21.79 23.56 12.02
C ASP A 64 -22.47 22.34 11.36
N LEU A 65 -23.80 22.38 11.25
CA LEU A 65 -24.57 21.26 10.70
C LEU A 65 -24.26 20.99 9.22
N ALA A 66 -23.94 22.05 8.45
CA ALA A 66 -23.58 21.90 7.05
C ALA A 66 -22.20 21.24 6.92
N GLY A 67 -21.23 21.66 7.73
CA GLY A 67 -19.93 21.02 7.83
C GLY A 67 -20.01 19.56 8.24
N LEU A 68 -20.90 19.22 9.18
CA LEU A 68 -21.12 17.83 9.59
C LEU A 68 -21.60 16.96 8.43
N LYS A 69 -22.54 17.47 7.62
CA LYS A 69 -23.03 16.78 6.42
C LYS A 69 -21.93 16.60 5.38
N ILE A 70 -21.09 17.61 5.17
CA ILE A 70 -19.93 17.51 4.27
C ILE A 70 -18.99 16.42 4.77
N MET A 71 -18.72 16.36 6.07
CA MET A 71 -17.81 15.37 6.65
C MET A 71 -18.30 13.95 6.51
N LEU A 72 -19.59 13.70 6.71
CA LEU A 72 -20.17 12.38 6.48
C LEU A 72 -20.03 11.93 5.02
N ASN A 73 -20.26 12.84 4.08
CA ASN A 73 -20.09 12.56 2.66
C ASN A 73 -18.62 12.24 2.32
N LYS A 74 -17.67 13.00 2.91
CA LYS A 74 -16.23 12.77 2.70
C LYS A 74 -15.76 11.44 3.28
N ASP A 75 -16.32 10.99 4.39
CA ASP A 75 -16.01 9.67 4.94
C ASP A 75 -16.45 8.53 4.01
N TYR A 76 -17.64 8.64 3.44
CA TYR A 76 -18.13 7.68 2.45
C TYR A 76 -17.31 7.72 1.15
N GLU A 77 -16.97 8.93 0.71
CA GLU A 77 -16.10 9.14 -0.46
C GLU A 77 -14.72 8.50 -0.24
N LEU A 78 -14.13 8.63 0.95
CA LEU A 78 -12.88 7.97 1.30
C LEU A 78 -12.99 6.44 1.15
N GLN A 79 -14.03 5.83 1.73
CA GLN A 79 -14.18 4.37 1.69
C GLN A 79 -14.28 3.85 0.26
N THR A 80 -15.08 4.51 -0.57
CA THR A 80 -15.26 4.12 -1.98
C THR A 80 -14.01 4.38 -2.81
N GLN A 81 -13.34 5.51 -2.62
CA GLN A 81 -12.10 5.84 -3.34
C GLN A 81 -10.96 4.88 -2.98
N VAL A 82 -10.78 4.51 -1.71
CA VAL A 82 -9.72 3.57 -1.31
C VAL A 82 -9.87 2.23 -2.01
N GLN A 83 -11.09 1.69 -2.09
CA GLN A 83 -11.33 0.43 -2.81
C GLN A 83 -11.08 0.56 -4.31
N ALA A 84 -11.54 1.66 -4.92
CA ALA A 84 -11.28 1.93 -6.34
C ALA A 84 -9.78 2.06 -6.65
N LEU A 85 -9.01 2.70 -5.75
CA LEU A 85 -7.57 2.86 -5.89
C LEU A 85 -6.84 1.51 -5.76
N LYS A 86 -7.23 0.65 -4.81
CA LYS A 86 -6.67 -0.71 -4.69
C LYS A 86 -6.85 -1.49 -5.99
N HIS A 87 -8.07 -1.53 -6.53
CA HIS A 87 -8.34 -2.21 -7.79
C HIS A 87 -7.62 -1.57 -9.00
N ARG A 88 -7.40 -0.25 -8.99
CA ARG A 88 -6.60 0.42 -10.03
C ARG A 88 -5.14 -0.02 -9.95
N ILE A 89 -4.55 -0.06 -8.75
CA ILE A 89 -3.17 -0.51 -8.53
C ILE A 89 -3.00 -1.96 -8.98
N GLU A 90 -3.90 -2.85 -8.56
CA GLU A 90 -3.90 -4.27 -8.95
C GLU A 90 -3.93 -4.42 -10.48
N ARG A 91 -4.89 -3.76 -11.15
CA ARG A 91 -5.01 -3.85 -12.61
C ARG A 91 -3.77 -3.33 -13.34
N LEU A 92 -3.24 -2.17 -12.94
CA LEU A 92 -2.06 -1.58 -13.58
C LEU A 92 -0.82 -2.47 -13.38
N GLY A 93 -0.62 -3.00 -12.17
CA GLY A 93 0.51 -3.89 -11.90
C GLY A 93 0.41 -5.21 -12.65
N GLN A 94 -0.78 -5.84 -12.66
CA GLN A 94 -1.02 -7.07 -13.39
C GLN A 94 -0.84 -6.89 -14.90
N GLN A 95 -1.29 -5.76 -15.45
CA GLN A 95 -1.07 -5.43 -16.86
C GLN A 95 0.42 -5.34 -17.19
N ARG A 96 1.22 -4.66 -16.36
CA ARG A 96 2.67 -4.57 -16.59
C ARG A 96 3.39 -5.90 -16.46
N ILE A 97 3.00 -6.72 -15.48
CA ILE A 97 3.54 -8.08 -15.34
C ILE A 97 3.24 -8.90 -16.60
N LYS A 98 2.02 -8.80 -17.12
CA LYS A 98 1.63 -9.48 -18.35
C LYS A 98 2.42 -8.98 -19.56
N GLU A 99 2.57 -7.67 -19.73
CA GLU A 99 3.36 -7.05 -20.81
C GLU A 99 4.83 -7.50 -20.75
N GLU A 100 5.44 -7.54 -19.55
CA GLU A 100 6.80 -8.04 -19.33
C GLU A 100 6.93 -9.54 -19.72
N LEU A 101 5.92 -10.37 -19.40
CA LEU A 101 5.93 -11.79 -19.76
C LEU A 101 5.75 -12.01 -21.27
N GLU A 102 4.88 -11.24 -21.90
CA GLU A 102 4.63 -11.31 -23.34
C GLU A 102 5.85 -10.84 -24.16
N SER A 103 6.55 -9.79 -23.71
CA SER A 103 7.78 -9.33 -24.38
C SER A 103 8.88 -10.40 -24.30
N ILE A 104 9.07 -11.02 -23.14
CA ILE A 104 10.02 -12.13 -22.98
C ILE A 104 9.65 -13.30 -23.90
N HIS A 105 8.38 -13.70 -23.95
CA HIS A 105 7.96 -14.81 -24.81
C HIS A 105 8.15 -14.50 -26.30
N ALA A 106 7.95 -13.24 -26.72
CA ALA A 106 8.19 -12.79 -28.09
C ALA A 106 9.68 -12.78 -28.47
N GLU A 107 10.56 -12.41 -27.54
CA GLU A 107 12.02 -12.50 -27.70
C GLU A 107 12.45 -13.97 -27.89
N VAL A 108 11.93 -14.89 -27.07
CA VAL A 108 12.21 -16.34 -27.15
C VAL A 108 11.76 -16.96 -28.48
N LEU A 109 10.61 -16.55 -29.01
CA LEU A 109 10.07 -17.05 -30.29
C LEU A 109 10.80 -16.47 -31.51
N SER A 110 11.46 -15.31 -31.38
CA SER A 110 12.16 -14.64 -32.49
C SER A 110 13.55 -15.26 -32.80
N GLY A 111 13.92 -16.36 -32.13
CA GLY A 111 15.12 -17.13 -32.43
C GLY A 111 16.41 -16.62 -31.77
N GLU A 112 16.33 -15.56 -30.97
CA GLU A 112 17.36 -15.26 -29.98
C GLU A 112 17.15 -16.24 -28.82
N ALA A 113 18.00 -17.26 -28.73
CA ALA A 113 17.95 -18.20 -27.61
C ALA A 113 17.94 -17.40 -26.31
N PRO A 114 16.91 -17.53 -25.43
CA PRO A 114 17.01 -16.93 -24.12
C PRO A 114 18.23 -17.56 -23.47
N GLU A 115 19.24 -16.75 -23.17
CA GLU A 115 20.14 -17.12 -22.10
C GLU A 115 19.23 -17.47 -20.92
N ILE A 116 19.16 -18.75 -20.57
CA ILE A 116 18.54 -19.19 -19.32
C ILE A 116 19.42 -18.56 -18.24
N LYS A 117 19.09 -17.33 -17.84
CA LYS A 117 19.79 -16.63 -16.78
C LYS A 117 19.60 -17.49 -15.55
N GLN A 118 20.68 -18.11 -15.09
CA GLN A 118 20.65 -19.03 -13.95
C GLN A 118 19.91 -18.35 -12.79
N PRO A 119 19.00 -19.05 -12.10
CA PRO A 119 18.23 -18.46 -11.03
C PRO A 119 19.15 -17.86 -9.99
N ILE A 120 18.86 -16.64 -9.57
CA ILE A 120 19.64 -15.98 -8.52
C ILE A 120 19.39 -16.78 -7.23
N ALA A 121 20.40 -17.54 -6.82
CA ALA A 121 20.37 -18.28 -5.57
C ALA A 121 20.80 -17.36 -4.42
N ARG A 122 20.00 -17.32 -3.36
CA ARG A 122 20.29 -16.59 -2.13
C ARG A 122 19.97 -17.46 -0.93
N SER A 123 20.82 -17.39 0.08
CA SER A 123 20.62 -18.09 1.34
C SER A 123 20.45 -17.08 2.46
N ILE A 124 19.45 -17.29 3.32
CA ILE A 124 19.26 -16.53 4.56
C ILE A 124 19.47 -17.50 5.71
N GLN A 125 20.35 -17.11 6.64
CA GLN A 125 20.50 -17.79 7.91
C GLN A 125 19.39 -17.35 8.85
N ALA A 126 18.55 -18.28 9.28
CA ALA A 126 17.47 -18.01 10.22
C ALA A 126 17.60 -18.92 11.45
N ARG A 127 17.26 -18.40 12.63
CA ARG A 127 17.23 -19.23 13.85
C ARG A 127 16.03 -20.18 13.80
N THR A 128 16.21 -21.41 14.27
CA THR A 128 15.11 -22.38 14.43
C THR A 128 14.08 -21.94 15.48
N LYS A 129 14.49 -21.12 16.46
CA LYS A 129 13.63 -20.55 17.50
C LYS A 129 13.88 -19.06 17.66
N ILE A 130 12.80 -18.28 17.67
CA ILE A 130 12.80 -16.84 17.92
C ILE A 130 12.01 -16.61 19.21
N THR A 131 12.67 -16.06 20.22
CA THR A 131 12.08 -15.83 21.55
C THR A 131 11.89 -14.36 21.88
N THR A 132 12.36 -13.45 21.02
CA THR A 132 12.23 -12.00 21.19
C THR A 132 11.55 -11.36 19.98
N ILE A 133 10.87 -10.23 20.20
CA ILE A 133 10.22 -9.46 19.13
C ILE A 133 11.27 -8.80 18.23
N ASP A 134 12.35 -8.29 18.81
CA ASP A 134 13.43 -7.63 18.04
C ASP A 134 14.11 -8.60 17.05
N ASP A 135 14.32 -9.86 17.45
CA ASP A 135 14.84 -10.90 16.55
C ASP A 135 13.87 -11.22 15.42
N LEU A 136 12.55 -11.22 15.69
CA LEU A 136 11.52 -11.43 14.67
C LEU A 136 11.50 -10.26 13.67
N ASP A 137 11.52 -9.03 14.15
CA ASP A 137 11.53 -7.82 13.32
C ASP A 137 12.80 -7.76 12.45
N THR A 138 13.94 -8.20 12.99
CA THR A 138 15.19 -8.32 12.23
C THR A 138 15.09 -9.31 11.08
N LEU A 139 14.51 -10.50 11.32
CA LEU A 139 14.30 -11.49 10.26
C LEU A 139 13.33 -10.98 9.19
N ILE A 140 12.26 -10.30 9.60
CA ILE A 140 11.29 -9.69 8.68
C ILE A 140 11.98 -8.64 7.81
N ALA A 141 12.83 -7.79 8.38
CA ALA A 141 13.58 -6.78 7.63
C ALA A 141 14.51 -7.43 6.57
N GLN A 142 15.23 -8.50 6.94
CA GLN A 142 16.09 -9.25 6.02
C GLN A 142 15.29 -9.90 4.87
N LEU A 143 14.14 -10.50 5.18
CA LEU A 143 13.25 -11.09 4.16
C LEU A 143 12.66 -10.03 3.24
N GLN A 144 12.31 -8.85 3.78
CA GLN A 144 11.82 -7.72 2.99
C GLN A 144 12.90 -7.15 2.07
N GLN A 145 14.15 -7.07 2.55
CA GLN A 145 15.29 -6.69 1.73
C GLN A 145 15.52 -7.69 0.61
N LEU A 146 15.56 -9.00 0.92
CA LEU A 146 15.74 -10.04 -0.08
C LEU A 146 14.61 -10.03 -1.12
N ARG A 147 13.36 -9.84 -0.69
CA ARG A 147 12.21 -9.67 -1.60
C ARG A 147 12.42 -8.46 -2.52
N GLY A 148 12.99 -7.37 -2.02
CA GLY A 148 13.35 -6.20 -2.82
C GLY A 148 14.40 -6.52 -3.89
N GLU A 149 15.44 -7.26 -3.53
CA GLU A 149 16.53 -7.70 -4.42
C GLU A 149 16.03 -8.68 -5.50
N LEU A 150 15.19 -9.63 -5.11
CA LEU A 150 14.71 -10.69 -6.00
C LEU A 150 13.50 -10.28 -6.84
N LYS A 151 12.89 -9.12 -6.59
CA LYS A 151 11.62 -8.74 -7.23
C LYS A 151 11.69 -8.53 -8.76
N TYR A 152 12.88 -8.54 -9.32
CA TYR A 152 13.13 -8.49 -10.77
C TYR A 152 13.98 -9.67 -11.27
N ALA A 153 14.28 -10.63 -10.40
CA ALA A 153 14.98 -11.84 -10.79
C ALA A 153 14.07 -12.69 -11.67
N HIS A 154 14.58 -13.13 -12.83
CA HIS A 154 13.80 -13.89 -13.81
C HIS A 154 13.43 -15.29 -13.30
N ALA A 155 14.29 -15.84 -12.45
CA ALA A 155 14.03 -17.00 -11.59
C ALA A 155 14.93 -16.85 -10.35
N PHE A 156 14.47 -17.36 -9.19
CA PHE A 156 15.28 -17.33 -7.97
C PHE A 156 15.03 -18.58 -7.14
N ALA A 157 16.03 -18.94 -6.34
CA ALA A 157 15.92 -19.95 -5.31
C ALA A 157 16.34 -19.31 -3.98
N VAL A 158 15.45 -19.35 -2.98
CA VAL A 158 15.77 -18.91 -1.62
C VAL A 158 15.90 -20.15 -0.75
N ASN A 159 17.09 -20.34 -0.19
CA ASN A 159 17.30 -21.34 0.85
C ASN A 159 17.24 -20.64 2.21
N LEU A 160 16.39 -21.14 3.10
CA LEU A 160 16.45 -20.77 4.51
C LEU A 160 17.29 -21.81 5.24
N GLU A 161 18.50 -21.42 5.58
CA GLU A 161 19.39 -22.26 6.39
C GLU A 161 19.03 -22.03 7.86
N LEU A 162 18.36 -23.03 8.41
CA LEU A 162 17.94 -23.02 9.80
C LEU A 162 19.12 -23.42 10.67
N GLN A 163 19.60 -22.48 11.48
CA GLN A 163 20.64 -22.76 12.47
C GLN A 163 19.97 -23.30 13.74
N GLU A 164 20.31 -24.55 14.07
CA GLU A 164 20.13 -25.09 15.42
C GLU A 164 21.24 -24.53 16.32
N GLU A 165 20.85 -24.12 17.53
CA GLU A 165 21.78 -23.87 18.62
C GLU A 165 22.09 -25.20 19.32
#